data_AF-A0A350PC14-F1
#
_entry.id   AF-A0A350PC14-F1
#
_cell.length_a   1.000
_cell.length_b   1.000
_cell.length_c   1.000
_cell.angle_alpha   90.00
_cell.angle_beta   90.00
_cell.angle_gamma   90.00
#
_symmetry.space_group_name_H-M   'P 1'
#
loop_
_entity.id
_entity.type
_entity.pdbx_description
1 polymer ?
#
loop_
_entity_poly.entity_id
_entity_poly.type
_entity_poly.pdbx_seq_one_letter_code
_entity_poly.pdbx_strand_id
1 'polypeptide(L)'
;MRPDAGLLIIFVSDEDEQSYPNIHTPPMFTSWLNSYRPDNYITSIVHLPPAESLCNFNATNTGDNYIEATNINNGTIIDICSDDWTAGITDAVIETEPFEYYDLSKNVAYPEYLQVFYDGIPAAPGSFTVNEAENRVYFTRVPTGGTLVEIGYYYQPYH
;
A
#
# COMPACT_ATOMS: atom_id res chain seq x y z
N MET A 1 -6.94 -16.61 5.60
CA MET A 1 -5.90 -15.68 5.09
C MET A 1 -4.79 -15.57 6.13
N ARG A 2 -3.54 -15.44 5.69
CA ARG A 2 -2.37 -15.31 6.58
C ARG A 2 -2.34 -13.89 7.18
N PRO A 3 -2.08 -13.70 8.48
CA PRO A 3 -2.13 -12.38 9.12
C PRO A 3 -1.09 -11.35 8.64
N ASP A 4 0.01 -11.81 8.06
CA ASP A 4 1.16 -11.00 7.59
C ASP A 4 1.18 -10.83 6.07
N ALA A 5 0.09 -11.19 5.38
CA ALA A 5 -0.07 -10.87 3.97
C ALA A 5 -0.68 -9.47 3.83
N GLY A 6 -0.08 -8.64 2.97
CA GLY A 6 -0.70 -7.37 2.57
C GLY A 6 -2.10 -7.62 2.01
N LEU A 7 -3.06 -6.78 2.40
CA LEU A 7 -4.43 -6.88 1.94
C LEU A 7 -4.80 -5.64 1.12
N LEU A 8 -5.02 -5.85 -0.17
CA LEU A 8 -5.69 -4.87 -1.02
C LEU A 8 -7.21 -5.04 -0.93
N ILE A 9 -7.91 -3.98 -0.59
CA ILE A 9 -9.38 -3.91 -0.59
C ILE A 9 -9.80 -2.90 -1.64
N ILE A 10 -10.59 -3.35 -2.62
CA ILE A 10 -11.19 -2.47 -3.63
C ILE A 10 -12.69 -2.42 -3.35
N PHE A 11 -13.17 -1.27 -2.89
CA PHE A 11 -14.60 -1.00 -2.78
C PHE A 11 -15.14 -0.50 -4.12
N VAL A 12 -16.28 -1.03 -4.54
CA VAL A 12 -17.00 -0.58 -5.73
C VAL A 12 -18.46 -0.40 -5.36
N SER A 13 -18.95 0.84 -5.35
CA SER A 13 -20.31 1.13 -4.90
C SER A 13 -20.87 2.41 -5.54
N ASP A 14 -22.14 2.37 -5.95
CA ASP A 14 -22.89 3.52 -6.44
C ASP A 14 -23.66 4.26 -5.31
N GLU A 15 -23.49 3.84 -4.05
CA GLU A 15 -24.02 4.49 -2.85
C GLU A 15 -23.07 4.34 -1.65
N ASP A 16 -23.35 5.06 -0.55
CA ASP A 16 -22.60 4.92 0.71
C ASP A 16 -22.85 3.56 1.41
N GLU A 17 -22.00 3.20 2.36
CA GLU A 17 -22.16 1.98 3.17
C GLU A 17 -23.45 2.01 4.02
N GLN A 18 -24.34 1.03 3.82
CA GLN A 18 -25.64 0.93 4.50
C GLN A 18 -25.92 -0.45 5.13
N SER A 19 -24.98 -1.40 5.00
CA SER A 19 -25.20 -2.82 5.29
C SER A 19 -25.32 -3.12 6.79
N TYR A 20 -24.85 -2.24 7.67
CA TYR A 20 -24.83 -2.50 9.11
C TYR A 20 -25.39 -1.34 9.94
N PRO A 21 -26.39 -1.59 10.83
CA PRO A 21 -27.11 -0.54 11.58
C PRO A 21 -26.24 0.28 12.55
N ASN A 22 -25.00 -0.14 12.76
CA ASN A 22 -24.05 0.47 13.70
C ASN A 22 -22.76 0.94 12.99
N ILE A 23 -22.72 1.01 11.66
CA ILE A 23 -21.52 1.42 10.91
C ILE A 23 -21.95 2.45 9.85
N HIS A 24 -22.54 3.55 10.31
CA HIS A 24 -23.13 4.58 9.43
C HIS A 24 -22.32 5.87 9.34
N THR A 25 -21.20 5.95 10.06
CA THR A 25 -20.37 7.14 10.06
C THR A 25 -18.97 6.79 9.65
N PRO A 26 -18.25 7.70 8.97
CA PRO A 26 -16.91 7.42 8.50
C PRO A 26 -15.95 6.97 9.62
N PRO A 27 -15.95 7.57 10.83
CA PRO A 27 -15.13 7.08 11.94
C PRO A 27 -15.46 5.66 12.41
N MET A 28 -16.74 5.27 12.37
CA MET A 28 -17.17 3.92 12.77
C MET A 28 -16.77 2.88 11.73
N PHE A 29 -16.95 3.21 10.44
CA PHE A 29 -16.56 2.34 9.33
C PHE A 29 -15.07 2.08 9.31
N THR A 30 -14.28 3.14 9.44
CA THR A 30 -12.81 3.06 9.45
C THR A 30 -12.28 2.34 10.69
N SER A 31 -12.86 2.57 11.87
CA SER A 31 -12.51 1.81 13.09
C SER A 31 -12.84 0.32 12.95
N TRP A 32 -14.00 -0.01 12.37
CA TRP A 32 -14.39 -1.39 12.11
C TRP A 32 -13.39 -2.05 11.16
N LEU A 33 -13.09 -1.43 10.02
CA LEU A 33 -12.18 -1.99 9.03
C LEU A 33 -10.77 -2.23 9.59
N ASN A 34 -10.23 -1.23 10.29
CA ASN A 34 -8.90 -1.31 10.92
C ASN A 34 -8.85 -2.35 12.06
N SER A 35 -9.97 -2.64 12.72
CA SER A 35 -10.03 -3.70 13.75
C SER A 35 -9.86 -5.10 13.18
N TYR A 36 -10.24 -5.32 11.92
CA TYR A 36 -10.04 -6.60 11.25
C TYR A 36 -8.64 -6.71 10.64
N ARG A 37 -8.15 -5.64 10.01
CA ARG A 37 -6.88 -5.65 9.27
C ARG A 37 -6.19 -4.28 9.38
N PRO A 38 -5.21 -4.12 10.27
CA PRO A 38 -4.50 -2.84 10.39
C PRO A 38 -3.58 -2.56 9.19
N ASP A 39 -2.98 -3.61 8.60
CA ASP A 39 -2.11 -3.49 7.43
C ASP A 39 -2.92 -3.77 6.16
N ASN A 40 -3.65 -2.75 5.70
CA ASN A 40 -4.48 -2.82 4.51
C ASN A 40 -4.21 -1.62 3.58
N TYR A 41 -4.44 -1.86 2.29
CA TYR A 41 -4.46 -0.84 1.25
C TYR A 41 -5.88 -0.76 0.73
N ILE A 42 -6.42 0.44 0.62
CA ILE A 42 -7.80 0.65 0.19
C ILE A 42 -7.79 1.39 -1.13
N THR A 43 -8.65 0.97 -2.05
CA THR A 43 -9.02 1.77 -3.21
C THR A 43 -10.53 1.80 -3.31
N SER A 44 -11.09 2.97 -3.56
CA SER A 44 -12.54 3.14 -3.62
C SER A 44 -12.96 3.67 -4.97
N ILE A 45 -13.76 2.88 -5.67
CA ILE A 45 -14.44 3.22 -6.91
C ILE A 45 -15.88 3.52 -6.54
N VAL A 46 -16.17 4.79 -6.27
CA VAL A 46 -17.46 5.20 -5.69
C VAL A 46 -17.96 6.49 -6.31
N HIS A 47 -19.24 6.82 -6.10
CA HIS A 47 -19.70 8.16 -6.41
C HIS A 47 -18.96 9.20 -5.56
N LEU A 48 -18.26 10.10 -6.24
CA LEU A 48 -17.72 11.31 -5.64
C LEU A 48 -18.84 12.31 -5.30
N PRO A 49 -18.56 13.35 -4.49
CA PRO A 49 -19.50 14.44 -4.27
C PRO A 49 -19.99 15.02 -5.61
N PRO A 50 -21.24 15.52 -5.72
CA PRO A 50 -21.79 16.01 -6.99
C PRO A 50 -20.99 17.14 -7.67
N ALA A 51 -20.14 17.83 -6.92
CA ALA A 51 -19.25 18.87 -7.47
C ALA A 51 -18.03 18.29 -8.20
N GLU A 52 -17.71 17.01 -7.98
CA GLU A 52 -16.50 16.32 -8.44
C GLU A 52 -16.81 15.11 -9.33
N SER A 53 -18.01 14.53 -9.20
CA SER A 53 -18.42 13.36 -9.97
C SER A 53 -18.92 13.71 -11.38
N LEU A 54 -18.68 12.81 -12.32
CA LEU A 54 -19.15 12.89 -13.71
C LEU A 54 -20.65 12.57 -13.85
N CYS A 55 -21.22 11.79 -12.92
CA CYS A 55 -22.61 11.33 -13.01
C CYS A 55 -23.39 11.31 -11.68
N ASN A 56 -22.75 11.65 -10.55
CA ASN A 56 -23.49 11.81 -9.30
C ASN A 56 -24.19 13.18 -9.23
N PHE A 57 -25.52 13.18 -9.18
CA PHE A 57 -26.33 14.40 -9.04
C PHE A 57 -26.90 14.58 -7.62
N ASN A 58 -26.67 13.63 -6.72
CA ASN A 58 -27.26 13.64 -5.39
C ASN A 58 -26.21 13.32 -4.32
N ALA A 59 -26.00 14.26 -3.39
CA ALA A 59 -25.02 14.10 -2.32
C ALA A 59 -25.29 12.86 -1.45
N THR A 60 -26.53 12.38 -1.35
CA THR A 60 -26.83 11.14 -0.58
C THR A 60 -26.26 9.87 -1.19
N ASN A 61 -25.87 9.91 -2.47
CA ASN A 61 -25.28 8.76 -3.16
C ASN A 61 -23.75 8.77 -3.04
N THR A 62 -23.16 9.80 -2.44
CA THR A 62 -21.71 9.90 -2.26
C THR A 62 -21.22 8.77 -1.36
N GLY A 63 -20.14 8.08 -1.75
CA GLY A 63 -19.55 7.00 -0.97
C GLY A 63 -18.70 7.47 0.21
N ASP A 64 -19.24 8.33 1.09
CA ASP A 64 -18.51 9.05 2.12
C ASP A 64 -17.68 8.13 3.04
N ASN A 65 -18.22 6.98 3.46
CA ASN A 65 -17.49 6.04 4.32
C ASN A 65 -16.28 5.42 3.61
N TYR A 66 -16.44 5.09 2.33
CA TYR A 66 -15.38 4.51 1.50
C TYR A 66 -14.29 5.55 1.18
N ILE A 67 -14.70 6.78 0.85
CA ILE A 67 -13.81 7.92 0.63
C ILE A 67 -12.95 8.17 1.86
N GLU A 68 -13.55 8.27 3.04
CA GLU A 68 -12.81 8.50 4.29
C GLU A 68 -11.85 7.34 4.61
N ALA A 69 -12.31 6.10 4.46
CA ALA A 69 -11.44 4.93 4.70
C ALA A 69 -10.23 4.94 3.78
N THR A 70 -10.42 5.31 2.53
CA THR A 70 -9.35 5.43 1.55
C THR A 70 -8.37 6.53 1.92
N ASN A 71 -8.87 7.71 2.31
CA ASN A 71 -8.03 8.83 2.75
C ASN A 71 -7.16 8.47 3.96
N ILE A 72 -7.72 7.77 4.95
CA ILE A 72 -6.97 7.35 6.15
C ILE A 72 -5.85 6.35 5.80
N ASN A 73 -6.07 5.51 4.80
CA ASN A 73 -5.11 4.49 4.36
C ASN A 73 -4.24 4.97 3.18
N ASN A 74 -4.23 6.28 2.87
CA ASN A 74 -3.50 6.89 1.76
C ASN A 74 -3.73 6.19 0.40
N GLY A 75 -4.94 5.69 0.19
CA GLY A 75 -5.30 4.93 -0.99
C GLY A 75 -5.77 5.77 -2.17
N THR A 76 -6.21 5.10 -3.23
CA THR A 76 -6.71 5.74 -4.45
C THR A 76 -8.24 5.84 -4.46
N ILE A 77 -8.77 7.03 -4.75
CA ILE A 77 -10.21 7.26 -4.92
C ILE A 77 -10.49 7.52 -6.40
N ILE A 78 -11.46 6.80 -6.96
CA ILE A 78 -11.86 6.85 -8.36
C ILE A 78 -13.36 7.10 -8.41
N ASP A 79 -13.79 8.04 -9.26
CA ASP A 79 -15.22 8.21 -9.52
C ASP A 79 -15.75 7.00 -10.30
N ILE A 80 -16.77 6.33 -9.77
CA ILE A 80 -17.42 5.19 -10.43
C ILE A 80 -18.01 5.57 -11.79
N CYS A 81 -18.27 6.85 -12.01
CA CYS A 81 -18.74 7.35 -13.29
C CYS A 81 -17.64 7.45 -14.36
N SER A 82 -16.37 7.23 -14.02
CA SER A 82 -15.27 7.23 -15.00
C SER A 82 -15.43 6.05 -15.98
N ASP A 83 -15.16 6.29 -17.26
CA ASP A 83 -15.17 5.25 -18.30
C ASP A 83 -13.98 4.28 -18.20
N ASP A 84 -12.95 4.65 -17.43
CA ASP A 84 -11.75 3.87 -17.23
C ASP A 84 -11.24 3.99 -15.77
N TRP A 85 -11.07 2.84 -15.10
CA TRP A 85 -10.50 2.72 -13.76
C TRP A 85 -9.13 2.04 -13.75
N THR A 86 -8.64 1.63 -14.92
CA THR A 86 -7.49 0.72 -15.05
C THR A 86 -6.22 1.32 -14.45
N ALA A 87 -5.99 2.63 -14.64
CA ALA A 87 -4.85 3.32 -14.06
C ALA A 87 -4.87 3.27 -12.52
N GLY A 88 -5.97 3.68 -11.89
CA GLY A 88 -6.08 3.70 -10.43
C GLY A 88 -6.11 2.31 -9.79
N ILE A 89 -6.64 1.29 -10.49
CA ILE A 89 -6.51 -0.11 -10.05
C ILE A 89 -5.06 -0.59 -10.16
N THR A 90 -4.34 -0.21 -11.22
CA THR A 90 -2.94 -0.59 -11.40
C THR A 90 -2.06 0.02 -10.31
N ASP A 91 -2.25 1.30 -10.00
CA ASP A 91 -1.52 1.98 -8.93
C ASP A 91 -1.77 1.31 -7.57
N ALA A 92 -3.03 0.97 -7.27
CA ALA A 92 -3.40 0.26 -6.05
C ALA A 92 -2.74 -1.13 -5.92
N VAL A 93 -2.59 -1.85 -7.04
CA VAL A 93 -1.90 -3.14 -7.06
C VAL A 93 -0.41 -2.96 -6.82
N ILE A 94 0.24 -2.00 -7.49
CA ILE A 94 1.67 -1.70 -7.32
C ILE A 94 1.99 -1.33 -5.88
N GLU A 95 1.15 -0.52 -5.23
CA GLU A 95 1.35 -0.11 -3.83
C GLU A 95 1.32 -1.30 -2.84
N THR A 96 0.66 -2.40 -3.21
CA THR A 96 0.57 -3.61 -2.38
C THR A 96 1.65 -4.63 -2.67
N GLU A 97 2.48 -4.42 -3.71
CA GLU A 97 3.50 -5.39 -4.06
C GLU A 97 4.59 -5.44 -2.98
N PRO A 98 4.87 -6.62 -2.41
CA PRO A 98 5.96 -6.76 -1.48
C PRO A 98 7.30 -6.48 -2.16
N PHE A 99 8.16 -5.70 -1.50
CA PHE A 99 9.54 -5.53 -1.93
C PHE A 99 10.31 -6.83 -1.66
N GLU A 100 10.44 -7.67 -2.69
CA GLU A 100 11.27 -8.88 -2.65
C GLU A 100 12.75 -8.57 -2.85
N TYR A 101 13.05 -7.40 -3.41
CA TYR A 101 14.40 -6.90 -3.60
C TYR A 101 14.45 -5.38 -3.55
N TYR A 102 15.66 -4.85 -3.45
CA TYR A 102 15.94 -3.42 -3.51
C TYR A 102 17.16 -3.15 -4.39
N ASP A 103 17.00 -2.27 -5.38
CA ASP A 103 18.11 -1.81 -6.23
C ASP A 103 18.97 -0.79 -5.46
N LEU A 104 20.28 -1.02 -5.43
CA LEU A 104 21.22 -0.12 -4.76
C LEU A 104 21.46 1.12 -5.63
N SER A 105 21.44 2.29 -4.99
CA SER A 105 21.62 3.58 -5.67
C SER A 105 23.06 3.84 -6.15
N LYS A 106 24.04 3.09 -5.61
CA LYS A 106 25.46 3.13 -5.99
C LYS A 106 25.99 1.71 -6.10
N ASN A 107 27.04 1.52 -6.90
CA ASN A 107 27.74 0.24 -7.00
C ASN A 107 28.38 -0.12 -5.66
N VAL A 108 28.03 -1.29 -5.13
CA VAL A 108 28.60 -1.81 -3.89
C VAL A 108 30.09 -2.10 -4.06
N ALA A 109 30.91 -1.66 -3.10
CA ALA A 109 32.36 -1.88 -3.12
C ALA A 109 32.76 -3.18 -2.39
N TYR A 110 32.12 -3.45 -1.26
CA TYR A 110 32.40 -4.59 -0.38
C TYR A 110 31.07 -5.23 0.08
N PRO A 111 30.50 -6.14 -0.74
CA PRO A 111 29.21 -6.78 -0.46
C PRO A 111 29.17 -7.51 0.89
N GLU A 112 30.30 -8.06 1.34
CA GLU A 112 30.44 -8.78 2.60
C GLU A 112 30.23 -7.90 3.84
N TYR A 113 30.32 -6.57 3.71
CA TYR A 113 30.05 -5.61 4.77
C TYR A 113 28.69 -4.92 4.63
N LEU A 114 27.90 -5.27 3.61
CA LEU A 114 26.53 -4.76 3.47
C LEU A 114 25.67 -5.28 4.61
N GLN A 115 24.94 -4.38 5.26
CA GLN A 115 24.03 -4.70 6.36
C GLN A 115 22.64 -4.16 6.05
N VAL A 116 21.65 -5.04 6.18
CA VAL A 116 20.23 -4.66 6.19
C VAL A 116 19.77 -4.52 7.63
N PHE A 117 18.91 -3.54 7.89
CA PHE A 117 18.22 -3.34 9.15
C PHE A 117 16.71 -3.36 8.92
N TYR A 118 15.99 -4.01 9.82
CA TYR A 118 14.53 -3.97 9.88
C TYR A 118 14.15 -3.23 11.16
N ASP A 119 13.52 -2.06 11.01
CA ASP A 119 13.16 -1.16 12.12
C ASP A 119 14.38 -0.83 13.02
N GLY A 120 15.53 -0.55 12.39
CA GLY A 120 16.80 -0.26 13.07
C GLY A 120 17.50 -1.48 13.69
N ILE A 121 16.93 -2.68 13.60
CA ILE A 121 17.53 -3.92 14.13
C ILE A 121 18.31 -4.62 13.02
N PRO A 122 19.59 -5.01 13.24
CA PRO A 122 20.36 -5.74 12.25
C PRO A 122 19.66 -7.04 11.83
N ALA A 123 19.51 -7.20 10.52
CA ALA A 123 18.92 -8.38 9.92
C ALA A 123 19.73 -9.65 10.28
N ALA A 124 19.03 -10.74 10.60
CA ALA A 124 19.66 -12.00 10.99
C ALA A 124 20.47 -12.61 9.83
N PRO A 125 21.53 -13.39 10.10
CA PRO A 125 22.31 -14.06 9.06
C PRO A 125 21.42 -14.87 8.11
N GLY A 126 21.60 -14.69 6.79
CA GLY A 126 20.84 -15.40 5.75
C GLY A 126 19.45 -14.85 5.45
N SER A 127 19.05 -13.72 6.04
CA SER A 127 17.76 -13.05 5.77
C SER A 127 17.73 -12.21 4.48
N PHE A 128 18.89 -12.01 3.85
CA PHE A 128 19.04 -11.36 2.57
C PHE A 128 20.28 -11.91 1.84
N THR A 129 20.35 -11.65 0.53
CA THR A 129 21.50 -11.94 -0.33
C THR A 129 21.79 -10.75 -1.23
N VAL A 130 23.06 -10.47 -1.51
CA VAL A 130 23.47 -9.41 -2.43
C VAL A 130 23.79 -10.03 -3.79
N ASN A 131 23.21 -9.47 -4.86
CA ASN A 131 23.60 -9.75 -6.23
C ASN A 131 24.40 -8.55 -6.78
N GLU A 132 25.70 -8.72 -6.86
CA GLU A 132 26.62 -7.66 -7.31
C GLU A 132 26.44 -7.32 -8.79
N ALA A 133 26.18 -8.32 -9.63
CA ALA A 133 26.02 -8.12 -11.07
C ALA A 133 24.80 -7.26 -11.40
N GLU A 134 23.77 -7.35 -10.56
CA GLU A 134 22.53 -6.57 -10.66
C GLU A 134 22.55 -5.31 -9.77
N ASN A 135 23.57 -5.15 -8.94
CA ASN A 135 23.65 -4.12 -7.90
C ASN A 135 22.40 -4.06 -7.01
N ARG A 136 21.98 -5.22 -6.51
CA ARG A 136 20.67 -5.43 -5.87
C ARG A 136 20.77 -6.28 -4.60
N VAL A 137 19.91 -6.00 -3.63
CA VAL A 137 19.70 -6.84 -2.43
C VAL A 137 18.39 -7.59 -2.57
N TYR A 138 18.44 -8.91 -2.44
CA TYR A 138 17.26 -9.78 -2.42
C TYR A 138 16.95 -10.19 -0.98
N PHE A 139 15.68 -10.13 -0.58
CA PHE A 139 15.23 -10.59 0.73
C PHE A 139 14.83 -12.07 0.64
N THR A 140 15.49 -12.94 1.42
CA THR A 140 15.11 -14.37 1.45
C THR A 140 13.80 -14.59 2.21
N ARG A 141 13.44 -13.64 3.08
CA ARG A 141 12.12 -13.49 3.66
C ARG A 141 11.66 -12.05 3.43
N VAL A 142 10.60 -11.91 2.65
CA VAL A 142 9.95 -10.62 2.38
C VAL A 142 9.62 -9.93 3.72
N PRO A 143 10.06 -8.66 3.91
CA PRO A 143 9.69 -7.86 5.07
C PRO A 143 8.17 -7.72 5.17
N THR A 144 7.64 -7.65 6.38
CA THR A 144 6.21 -7.37 6.56
C THR A 144 5.86 -5.95 6.12
N GLY A 145 4.60 -5.74 5.72
CA GLY A 145 4.12 -4.39 5.42
C GLY A 145 4.38 -3.44 6.59
N GLY A 146 4.75 -2.19 6.27
CA GLY A 146 5.06 -1.16 7.27
C GLY A 146 6.44 -1.25 7.94
N THR A 147 7.23 -2.29 7.69
CA THR A 147 8.61 -2.39 8.21
C THR A 147 9.53 -1.37 7.53
N LEU A 148 10.27 -0.60 8.30
CA LEU A 148 11.33 0.26 7.78
C LEU A 148 12.55 -0.61 7.43
N VAL A 149 12.88 -0.66 6.13
CA VAL A 149 14.08 -1.35 5.63
C VAL A 149 15.18 -0.33 5.36
N GLU A 150 16.30 -0.47 6.05
CA GLU A 150 17.49 0.36 5.83
C GLU A 150 18.64 -0.51 5.33
N ILE A 151 19.36 -0.04 4.32
CA ILE A 151 20.48 -0.78 3.72
C ILE A 151 21.74 0.08 3.79
N GLY A 152 22.68 -0.34 4.65
CA GLY A 152 23.99 0.29 4.80
C GLY A 152 25.06 -0.46 4.04
N TYR A 153 25.84 0.22 3.20
CA TYR A 153 26.91 -0.39 2.42
C TYR A 153 28.00 0.61 2.04
N TYR A 154 29.21 0.11 1.80
CA TYR A 154 30.28 0.86 1.18
C TYR A 154 30.09 0.88 -0.33
N TYR A 155 30.22 2.06 -0.94
CA TYR A 155 30.07 2.22 -2.39
C TYR A 155 31.37 2.63 -3.06
N GLN A 156 31.49 2.29 -4.35
CA GLN A 156 32.59 2.75 -5.19
C GLN A 156 32.32 4.19 -5.64
N PRO A 157 33.18 5.17 -5.31
CA PRO A 157 33.06 6.51 -5.88
C PRO A 157 33.36 6.44 -7.39
N TYR A 158 32.55 7.15 -8.18
CA TYR A 158 32.79 7.27 -9.63
C TYR A 158 34.17 7.91 -9.87
N HIS A 159 35.01 7.27 -10.68
CA HIS A 159 36.28 7.79 -11.20
C HIS A 159 36.10 8.36 -12.60
#